data_AF-A0A9Q0ISH3-F1
#
_entry.id   AF-A0A9Q0ISH3-F1
#
_cell.length_a   1.000
_cell.length_b   1.000
_cell.length_c   1.000
_cell.angle_alpha   90.00
_cell.angle_beta   90.00
_cell.angle_gamma   90.00
#
_symmetry.space_group_name_H-M   'P 1'
#
loop_
_entity.id
_entity.type
_entity.pdbx_description
1 polymer ?
#
loop_
_entity_poly.entity_id
_entity_poly.type
_entity_poly.pdbx_seq_one_letter_code
_entity_poly.pdbx_strand_id
1 'polypeptide(L)'
;MIHPTAPQVLSIVLFAFGVTVVLSQYEKYSFRSFPRHELMPLDSAYKHALDQYTGEKWKDCVDYLEVSLRLYRLLRDSEAFCNLNCSSLRLDAEEKFAEFPELRVFGNVMKRAQCLKRCKQGLPAFRQTMPSRDTLEEFERREPYRYLQYAYFKSDNLAKAVSAAHTFLLKHPDDEMMQRNMAYYKSLPGAEEHLKDLETKSYEALFVRSVRAYNGDNYRTSVSDMELALRDFFKIYDECLAASEGAREIKDFKDFYPSIADHYTEVLERKVTCENELTPVVGGFVVEKFVATMYHYLQFAYYKLNDLKNAAPCVASYMLFDPDDEVMKNNVAYYKFHKDKWSLTEDDFLPRAEAVRYYNQTTMQLQMLEFSKKHLASDEEGEVMEFIDEFLD
;
A
#
# COMPACT_ATOMS: atom_id res chain seq x y z
N MET A 1 -48.01 67.28 5.73
CA MET A 1 -48.00 65.91 5.18
C MET A 1 -46.61 65.65 4.64
N ILE A 2 -46.01 64.52 5.03
CA ILE A 2 -44.77 63.88 4.56
C ILE A 2 -44.05 63.34 5.81
N HIS A 3 -44.09 62.02 5.95
CA HIS A 3 -43.36 61.21 6.93
C HIS A 3 -41.84 61.30 6.72
N PRO A 4 -41.04 61.03 7.76
CA PRO A 4 -39.76 60.36 7.59
C PRO A 4 -39.80 58.96 8.21
N THR A 5 -39.48 58.00 7.36
CA THR A 5 -39.30 56.57 7.62
C THR A 5 -38.03 56.30 8.42
N ALA A 6 -38.12 55.54 9.50
CA ALA A 6 -36.99 54.93 10.19
C ALA A 6 -36.52 53.66 9.46
N PRO A 7 -35.21 53.36 9.39
CA PRO A 7 -34.73 52.12 8.77
C PRO A 7 -34.82 50.97 9.78
N GLN A 8 -35.38 49.83 9.33
CA GLN A 8 -35.39 48.57 10.06
C GLN A 8 -33.97 47.97 10.05
N VAL A 9 -33.42 47.70 11.23
CA VAL A 9 -32.18 46.95 11.40
C VAL A 9 -32.51 45.46 11.28
N LEU A 10 -32.11 44.84 10.18
CA LEU A 10 -32.20 43.40 9.96
C LEU A 10 -30.98 42.73 10.62
N SER A 11 -31.15 42.11 11.79
CA SER A 11 -30.12 41.27 12.40
C SER A 11 -29.97 39.98 11.61
N ILE A 12 -28.86 39.87 10.87
CA ILE A 12 -28.43 38.61 10.24
C ILE A 12 -27.72 37.79 11.33
N VAL A 13 -28.37 36.71 11.78
CA VAL A 13 -27.73 35.68 12.60
C VAL A 13 -26.91 34.79 11.66
N LEU A 14 -25.59 34.98 11.65
CA LEU A 14 -24.65 34.08 11.01
C LEU A 14 -24.54 32.79 11.84
N PHE A 15 -25.22 31.73 11.38
CA PHE A 15 -24.91 30.37 11.82
C PHE A 15 -23.55 29.97 11.23
N ALA A 16 -22.51 30.05 12.05
CA ALA A 16 -21.22 29.45 11.73
C ALA A 16 -21.36 27.92 11.86
N PHE A 17 -21.66 27.23 10.77
CA PHE A 17 -21.41 25.80 10.66
C PHE A 17 -19.89 25.61 10.61
N GLY A 18 -19.30 25.23 11.76
CA GLY A 18 -17.92 24.79 11.80
C GLY A 18 -17.82 23.46 11.06
N VAL A 19 -17.27 23.48 9.85
CA VAL A 19 -16.85 22.26 9.15
C VAL A 19 -15.72 21.66 9.99
N THR A 20 -16.02 20.61 10.74
CA THR A 20 -15.00 19.81 11.41
C THR A 20 -14.23 19.08 10.33
N VAL A 21 -13.06 19.62 9.96
CA VAL A 21 -12.13 18.92 9.10
C VAL A 21 -11.68 17.67 9.86
N VAL A 22 -12.17 16.50 9.43
CA VAL A 22 -11.60 15.22 9.82
C VAL A 22 -10.18 15.21 9.28
N LEU A 23 -9.22 15.45 10.18
CA LEU A 23 -7.80 15.31 9.94
C LEU A 23 -7.51 13.84 9.64
N SER A 24 -6.54 13.56 8.77
CA SER A 24 -6.14 12.17 8.52
C SER A 24 -5.64 11.53 9.82
N GLN A 25 -5.90 10.23 10.00
CA GLN A 25 -5.53 9.46 11.20
C GLN A 25 -4.04 9.61 11.58
N TYR A 26 -3.20 10.01 10.61
CA TYR A 26 -1.75 10.06 10.72
C TYR A 26 -1.16 11.47 10.49
N GLU A 27 -1.94 12.55 10.50
CA GLU A 27 -1.40 13.90 10.25
C GLU A 27 -0.29 14.35 11.20
N LYS A 28 -0.30 13.86 12.44
CA LYS A 28 0.75 14.15 13.46
C LYS A 28 1.74 12.99 13.63
N TYR A 29 1.61 11.93 12.84
CA TYR A 29 2.47 10.76 12.93
C TYR A 29 3.83 11.06 12.32
N SER A 30 4.88 10.61 13.00
CA SER A 30 6.23 10.57 12.47
C SER A 30 6.97 9.45 13.17
N PHE A 31 7.40 8.43 12.40
CA PHE A 31 8.16 7.32 12.98
C PHE A 31 9.48 7.78 13.62
N ARG A 32 10.06 8.90 13.15
CA ARG A 32 11.29 9.51 13.72
C ARG A 32 11.04 10.20 15.06
N SER A 33 9.84 10.71 15.28
CA SER A 33 9.47 11.49 16.47
C SER A 33 8.19 10.96 17.10
N PHE A 34 8.09 9.63 17.22
CA PHE A 34 6.93 8.99 17.81
C PHE A 34 6.77 9.38 19.30
N PRO A 35 5.56 9.74 19.78
CA PRO A 35 5.36 10.17 21.15
C PRO A 35 5.74 9.08 22.16
N ARG A 36 6.73 9.37 23.03
CA ARG A 36 7.25 8.36 23.98
C ARG A 36 6.21 7.81 24.96
N HIS A 37 5.21 8.61 25.31
CA HIS A 37 4.16 8.20 26.24
C HIS A 37 3.12 7.26 25.60
N GLU A 38 3.07 7.19 24.26
CA GLU A 38 2.22 6.26 23.52
C GLU A 38 2.95 4.94 23.18
N LEU A 39 4.27 4.85 23.41
CA LEU A 39 5.03 3.65 23.12
C LEU A 39 4.68 2.52 24.09
N MET A 40 4.10 1.46 23.56
CA MET A 40 3.80 0.21 24.27
C MET A 40 3.70 -0.95 23.26
N PRO A 41 3.66 -2.21 23.72
CA PRO A 41 3.42 -3.34 22.82
C PRO A 41 2.08 -3.22 22.11
N LEU A 42 2.06 -3.48 20.80
CA LEU A 42 0.85 -3.37 19.96
C LEU A 42 -0.28 -4.27 20.48
N ASP A 43 0.02 -5.53 20.77
CA ASP A 43 -0.95 -6.49 21.31
C ASP A 43 -1.59 -5.99 22.62
N SER A 44 -0.78 -5.39 23.50
CA SER A 44 -1.28 -4.84 24.76
C SER A 44 -2.22 -3.67 24.55
N ALA A 45 -1.87 -2.73 23.66
CA ALA A 45 -2.70 -1.58 23.34
C ALA A 45 -4.03 -2.02 22.73
N TYR A 46 -3.96 -2.92 21.75
CA TYR A 46 -5.12 -3.39 21.01
C TYR A 46 -6.07 -4.21 21.87
N LYS A 47 -5.53 -5.19 22.63
CA LYS A 47 -6.32 -5.98 23.59
C LYS A 47 -7.01 -5.10 24.62
N HIS A 48 -6.30 -4.12 25.18
CA HIS A 48 -6.90 -3.19 26.13
C HIS A 48 -8.05 -2.39 25.52
N ALA A 49 -7.92 -1.98 24.25
CA ALA A 49 -8.97 -1.29 23.51
C ALA A 49 -10.23 -2.15 23.36
N LEU A 50 -10.07 -3.44 23.06
CA LEU A 50 -11.18 -4.41 22.93
C LEU A 50 -11.83 -4.72 24.29
N ASP A 51 -11.05 -4.77 25.37
CA ASP A 51 -11.59 -4.89 26.73
C ASP A 51 -12.46 -3.67 27.08
N GLN A 52 -12.02 -2.45 26.72
CA GLN A 52 -12.80 -1.23 26.92
C GLN A 52 -14.05 -1.19 26.02
N TYR A 53 -13.95 -1.71 24.79
CA TYR A 53 -15.09 -1.87 23.88
C TYR A 53 -16.17 -2.75 24.51
N THR A 54 -15.78 -3.91 25.04
CA THR A 54 -16.68 -4.87 25.70
C THR A 54 -17.29 -4.28 26.98
N GLY A 55 -16.53 -3.47 27.70
CA GLY A 55 -17.00 -2.73 28.88
C GLY A 55 -17.77 -1.44 28.57
N GLU A 56 -18.09 -1.17 27.30
CA GLU A 56 -18.80 0.04 26.82
C GLU A 56 -18.14 1.38 27.23
N LYS A 57 -16.82 1.38 27.45
CA LYS A 57 -16.03 2.58 27.74
C LYS A 57 -15.52 3.18 26.43
N TRP A 58 -16.42 3.82 25.69
CA TRP A 58 -16.20 4.23 24.31
C TRP A 58 -15.00 5.16 24.10
N LYS A 59 -14.81 6.12 25.02
CA LYS A 59 -13.70 7.09 24.93
C LYS A 59 -12.33 6.41 25.06
N ASP A 60 -12.17 5.59 26.09
CA ASP A 60 -10.91 4.86 26.32
C ASP A 60 -10.65 3.84 25.21
N CYS A 61 -11.71 3.19 24.70
CA CYS A 61 -11.63 2.31 23.54
C CYS A 61 -11.10 3.04 22.30
N VAL A 62 -11.65 4.21 21.98
CA VAL A 62 -11.17 5.07 20.87
C VAL A 62 -9.70 5.43 21.06
N ASP A 63 -9.32 5.91 22.25
CA ASP A 63 -7.96 6.36 22.51
C ASP A 63 -6.94 5.23 22.27
N TYR A 64 -7.23 4.01 22.74
CA TYR A 64 -6.34 2.87 22.56
C TYR A 64 -6.38 2.27 21.15
N LEU A 65 -7.52 2.26 20.45
CA LEU A 65 -7.59 1.83 19.04
C LEU A 65 -6.80 2.79 18.14
N GLU A 66 -6.89 4.10 18.37
CA GLU A 66 -6.11 5.08 17.62
C GLU A 66 -4.60 4.92 17.89
N VAL A 67 -4.20 4.71 19.15
CA VAL A 67 -2.80 4.43 19.52
C VAL A 67 -2.32 3.13 18.88
N SER A 68 -3.11 2.06 18.88
CA SER A 68 -2.72 0.79 18.29
C SER A 68 -2.51 0.91 16.77
N LEU A 69 -3.36 1.68 16.07
CA LEU A 69 -3.17 1.99 14.64
C LEU A 69 -1.86 2.76 14.37
N ARG A 70 -1.47 3.68 15.26
CA ARG A 70 -0.19 4.39 15.18
C ARG A 70 1.01 3.50 15.51
N LEU A 71 0.89 2.58 16.47
CA LEU A 71 1.92 1.61 16.81
C LEU A 71 2.15 0.60 15.69
N TYR A 72 1.08 0.10 15.06
CA TYR A 72 1.17 -0.76 13.88
C TYR A 72 1.90 -0.05 12.74
N ARG A 73 1.53 1.19 12.42
CA ARG A 73 2.24 1.99 11.41
C ARG A 73 3.69 2.26 11.79
N LEU A 74 3.98 2.55 13.05
CA LEU A 74 5.36 2.70 13.56
C LEU A 74 6.20 1.45 13.30
N LEU A 75 5.64 0.26 13.53
CA LEU A 75 6.32 -1.00 13.26
C LEU A 75 6.60 -1.17 11.76
N ARG A 76 5.57 -1.06 10.92
CA ARG A 76 5.68 -1.24 9.46
C ARG A 76 6.68 -0.28 8.82
N ASP A 77 6.59 1.01 9.16
CA ASP A 77 7.50 2.03 8.63
C ASP A 77 8.95 1.81 9.11
N SER A 78 9.13 1.31 10.34
CA SER A 78 10.45 0.96 10.87
C SER A 78 11.05 -0.28 10.20
N GLU A 79 10.23 -1.27 9.86
CA GLU A 79 10.64 -2.45 9.07
C GLU A 79 11.06 -2.05 7.66
N ALA A 80 10.21 -1.31 6.95
CA ALA A 80 10.51 -0.79 5.62
C ALA A 80 11.83 0.02 5.61
N PHE A 81 11.97 0.95 6.57
CA PHE A 81 13.16 1.78 6.68
C PHE A 81 14.44 0.96 6.83
N CYS A 82 14.46 -0.03 7.72
CA CYS A 82 15.65 -0.86 7.91
C CYS A 82 15.92 -1.79 6.72
N ASN A 83 14.88 -2.44 6.18
CA ASN A 83 15.03 -3.38 5.08
C ASN A 83 15.49 -2.70 3.78
N LEU A 84 15.01 -1.48 3.49
CA LEU A 84 15.48 -0.67 2.36
C LEU A 84 16.93 -0.23 2.54
N ASN A 85 17.29 0.32 3.69
CA ASN A 85 18.65 0.83 3.94
C ASN A 85 19.72 -0.28 3.98
N CYS A 86 19.32 -1.52 4.27
CA CYS A 86 20.22 -2.66 4.27
C CYS A 86 20.17 -3.48 2.95
N SER A 87 19.32 -3.14 1.98
CA SER A 87 19.04 -3.96 0.79
C SER A 87 20.23 -4.13 -0.16
N SER A 88 21.04 -3.08 -0.33
CA SER A 88 22.18 -3.05 -1.25
C SER A 88 23.50 -3.53 -0.63
N LEU A 89 23.52 -3.81 0.68
CA LEU A 89 24.73 -4.24 1.36
C LEU A 89 25.16 -5.63 0.90
N ARG A 90 26.45 -5.76 0.60
CA ARG A 90 27.12 -6.99 0.21
C ARG A 90 28.35 -7.21 1.09
N LEU A 91 28.85 -8.45 1.09
CA LEU A 91 30.10 -8.78 1.76
C LEU A 91 31.27 -7.94 1.24
N ASP A 92 32.18 -7.61 2.15
CA ASP A 92 33.44 -7.00 1.77
C ASP A 92 34.29 -8.04 1.01
N ALA A 93 34.81 -7.66 -0.17
CA ALA A 93 35.55 -8.55 -1.07
C ALA A 93 34.75 -9.82 -1.49
N GLU A 94 33.47 -9.64 -1.85
CA GLU A 94 32.57 -10.69 -2.36
C GLU A 94 33.20 -11.55 -3.46
N GLU A 95 34.04 -10.96 -4.32
CA GLU A 95 34.82 -11.62 -5.39
C GLU A 95 35.65 -12.81 -4.88
N LYS A 96 36.11 -12.80 -3.62
CA LYS A 96 36.89 -13.90 -3.03
C LYS A 96 36.07 -15.20 -2.90
N PHE A 97 34.75 -15.08 -2.92
CA PHE A 97 33.83 -16.20 -2.85
C PHE A 97 33.30 -16.60 -4.25
N ALA A 98 33.92 -16.14 -5.34
CA ALA A 98 33.49 -16.46 -6.69
C ALA A 98 33.44 -17.97 -6.97
N GLU A 99 34.41 -18.72 -6.43
CA GLU A 99 34.47 -20.19 -6.54
C GLU A 99 33.54 -20.92 -5.54
N PHE A 100 32.92 -20.20 -4.61
CA PHE A 100 32.08 -20.75 -3.54
C PHE A 100 30.70 -20.08 -3.49
N PRO A 101 29.78 -20.40 -4.43
CA PRO A 101 28.49 -19.72 -4.56
C PRO A 101 27.65 -19.74 -3.28
N GLU A 102 27.63 -20.87 -2.55
CA GLU A 102 26.88 -21.00 -1.29
C GLU A 102 27.41 -20.02 -0.22
N LEU A 103 28.74 -19.99 -0.01
CA LEU A 103 29.37 -19.07 0.94
C LEU A 103 29.13 -17.60 0.54
N ARG A 104 29.12 -17.31 -0.77
CA ARG A 104 28.81 -15.97 -1.29
C ARG A 104 27.38 -15.55 -0.94
N VAL A 105 26.40 -16.42 -1.20
CA VAL A 105 24.97 -16.15 -0.93
C VAL A 105 24.73 -15.98 0.57
N PHE A 106 25.12 -16.96 1.39
CA PHE A 106 24.86 -16.90 2.83
C PHE A 106 25.69 -15.84 3.53
N GLY A 107 26.89 -15.56 3.04
CA GLY A 107 27.69 -14.45 3.54
C GLY A 107 27.00 -13.09 3.31
N ASN A 108 26.40 -12.88 2.13
CA ASN A 108 25.57 -11.69 1.88
C ASN A 108 24.34 -11.63 2.79
N VAL A 109 23.68 -12.77 3.06
CA VAL A 109 22.59 -12.87 4.04
C VAL A 109 23.06 -12.45 5.43
N MET A 110 24.20 -12.96 5.90
CA MET A 110 24.79 -12.59 7.20
C MET A 110 25.12 -11.11 7.29
N LYS A 111 25.70 -10.52 6.24
CA LYS A 111 26.01 -9.09 6.18
C LYS A 111 24.73 -8.23 6.26
N ARG A 112 23.69 -8.61 5.52
CA ARG A 112 22.38 -7.94 5.58
C ARG A 112 21.74 -8.08 6.97
N ALA A 113 21.77 -9.27 7.56
CA ALA A 113 21.26 -9.53 8.91
C ALA A 113 22.00 -8.71 9.98
N GLN A 114 23.32 -8.55 9.87
CA GLN A 114 24.11 -7.68 10.75
C GLN A 114 23.65 -6.22 10.66
N CYS A 115 23.43 -5.71 9.43
CA CYS A 115 22.90 -4.35 9.23
C CYS A 115 21.51 -4.19 9.86
N LEU A 116 20.61 -5.14 9.61
CA LEU A 116 19.25 -5.12 10.15
C LEU A 116 19.26 -5.13 11.68
N LYS A 117 20.08 -5.97 12.30
CA LYS A 117 20.25 -6.01 13.75
C LYS A 117 20.64 -4.65 14.30
N ARG A 118 21.63 -3.98 13.71
CA ARG A 118 22.08 -2.64 14.12
C ARG A 118 21.00 -1.58 13.89
N CYS A 119 20.33 -1.61 12.74
CA CYS A 119 19.28 -0.65 12.41
C CYS A 119 18.10 -0.76 13.37
N LYS A 120 17.59 -1.98 13.59
CA LYS A 120 16.44 -2.24 14.47
C LYS A 120 16.71 -1.85 15.92
N GLN A 121 17.93 -2.08 16.44
CA GLN A 121 18.33 -1.61 17.78
C GLN A 121 18.19 -0.09 17.99
N GLY A 122 18.31 0.70 16.91
CA GLY A 122 18.21 2.14 16.95
C GLY A 122 16.79 2.68 17.03
N LEU A 123 15.76 1.88 16.71
CA LEU A 123 14.40 2.36 16.52
C LEU A 123 13.47 2.00 17.69
N PRO A 124 12.57 2.91 18.14
CA PRO A 124 11.67 2.66 19.25
C PRO A 124 10.70 1.49 19.06
N ALA A 125 10.31 1.22 17.81
CA ALA A 125 9.37 0.13 17.46
C ALA A 125 9.87 -1.23 17.97
N PHE A 126 11.17 -1.51 17.80
CA PHE A 126 11.77 -2.79 18.15
C PHE A 126 12.27 -2.87 19.60
N ARG A 127 11.95 -1.87 20.43
CA ARG A 127 12.14 -1.94 21.89
C ARG A 127 10.93 -2.55 22.60
N GLN A 128 9.81 -2.65 21.90
CA GLN A 128 8.60 -3.30 22.38
C GLN A 128 8.62 -4.78 22.02
N THR A 129 7.79 -5.58 22.72
CA THR A 129 7.52 -6.95 22.32
C THR A 129 6.89 -6.96 20.93
N MET A 130 7.37 -7.85 20.05
CA MET A 130 6.80 -8.03 18.72
C MET A 130 5.34 -8.51 18.83
N PRO A 131 4.43 -7.98 18.00
CA PRO A 131 3.04 -8.42 18.00
C PRO A 131 2.90 -9.87 17.52
N SER A 132 1.82 -10.52 17.96
CA SER A 132 1.37 -11.81 17.45
C SER A 132 1.01 -11.74 15.97
N ARG A 133 1.10 -12.89 15.27
CA ARG A 133 0.71 -13.00 13.86
C ARG A 133 -0.76 -12.62 13.67
N ASP A 134 -1.63 -13.10 14.55
CA ASP A 134 -3.07 -12.84 14.49
C ASP A 134 -3.37 -11.33 14.61
N THR A 135 -2.67 -10.63 15.51
CA THR A 135 -2.81 -9.16 15.62
C THR A 135 -2.35 -8.48 14.33
N LEU A 136 -1.23 -8.88 13.73
CA LEU A 136 -0.80 -8.31 12.45
C LEU A 136 -1.83 -8.54 11.33
N GLU A 137 -2.38 -9.75 11.24
CA GLU A 137 -3.41 -10.10 10.26
C GLU A 137 -4.69 -9.26 10.43
N GLU A 138 -5.13 -9.00 11.66
CA GLU A 138 -6.29 -8.14 11.93
C GLU A 138 -6.05 -6.69 11.47
N PHE A 139 -4.86 -6.14 11.71
CA PHE A 139 -4.51 -4.79 11.26
C PHE A 139 -4.38 -4.71 9.74
N GLU A 140 -3.77 -5.72 9.11
CA GLU A 140 -3.73 -5.84 7.65
C GLU A 140 -5.14 -5.89 7.05
N ARG A 141 -6.08 -6.58 7.71
CA ARG A 141 -7.50 -6.63 7.32
C ARG A 141 -8.31 -5.41 7.73
N ARG A 142 -7.71 -4.37 8.32
CA ARG A 142 -8.41 -3.17 8.81
C ARG A 142 -9.47 -3.45 9.88
N GLU A 143 -9.40 -4.58 10.59
CA GLU A 143 -10.35 -4.92 11.68
C GLU A 143 -10.47 -3.84 12.78
N PRO A 144 -9.40 -3.12 13.20
CA PRO A 144 -9.55 -2.05 14.18
C PRO A 144 -10.61 -1.01 13.79
N TYR A 145 -10.79 -0.73 12.49
CA TYR A 145 -11.78 0.23 12.00
C TYR A 145 -13.23 -0.24 12.21
N ARG A 146 -13.47 -1.55 12.27
CA ARG A 146 -14.78 -2.15 12.58
C ARG A 146 -15.26 -1.78 13.98
N TYR A 147 -14.36 -1.81 14.94
CA TYR A 147 -14.62 -1.40 16.32
C TYR A 147 -14.64 0.12 16.46
N LEU A 148 -13.69 0.78 15.80
CA LEU A 148 -13.49 2.21 15.92
C LEU A 148 -14.70 3.01 15.40
N GLN A 149 -15.33 2.59 14.31
CA GLN A 149 -16.54 3.26 13.80
C GLN A 149 -17.68 3.26 14.84
N TYR A 150 -17.91 2.13 15.51
CA TYR A 150 -18.98 2.06 16.51
C TYR A 150 -18.63 2.86 17.75
N ALA A 151 -17.39 2.77 18.23
CA ALA A 151 -16.92 3.52 19.39
C ALA A 151 -16.99 5.04 19.16
N TYR A 152 -16.65 5.52 17.95
CA TYR A 152 -16.84 6.92 17.57
C TYR A 152 -18.31 7.33 17.55
N PHE A 153 -19.18 6.50 16.97
CA PHE A 153 -20.61 6.77 16.93
C PHE A 153 -21.19 6.88 18.34
N LYS A 154 -20.81 5.97 19.25
CA LYS A 154 -21.23 5.99 20.66
C LYS A 154 -20.61 7.14 21.47
N SER A 155 -19.58 7.79 20.95
CA SER A 155 -18.93 8.97 21.53
C SER A 155 -19.36 10.28 20.84
N ASP A 156 -20.50 10.29 20.15
CA ASP A 156 -21.05 11.43 19.41
C ASP A 156 -20.11 12.02 18.35
N ASN A 157 -19.19 11.23 17.79
CA ASN A 157 -18.26 11.64 16.74
C ASN A 157 -18.65 11.03 15.39
N LEU A 158 -19.77 11.49 14.83
CA LEU A 158 -20.31 10.98 13.56
C LEU A 158 -19.27 11.05 12.41
N ALA A 159 -18.54 12.15 12.32
CA ALA A 159 -17.57 12.38 11.25
C ALA A 159 -16.50 11.29 11.21
N LYS A 160 -15.86 10.99 12.34
CA LYS A 160 -14.88 9.91 12.41
C LYS A 160 -15.51 8.52 12.30
N ALA A 161 -16.75 8.34 12.78
CA ALA A 161 -17.50 7.09 12.59
C ALA A 161 -17.68 6.75 11.11
N VAL A 162 -18.12 7.72 10.31
CA VAL A 162 -18.28 7.57 8.85
C VAL A 162 -16.96 7.22 8.19
N SER A 163 -15.88 7.95 8.51
CA SER A 163 -14.56 7.67 7.90
C SER A 163 -14.02 6.29 8.27
N ALA A 164 -14.19 5.85 9.53
CA ALA A 164 -13.76 4.51 9.96
C ALA A 164 -14.59 3.40 9.28
N ALA A 165 -15.91 3.55 9.19
CA ALA A 165 -16.77 2.60 8.50
C ALA A 165 -16.44 2.53 6.99
N HIS A 166 -16.19 3.68 6.35
CA HIS A 166 -15.74 3.74 4.95
C HIS A 166 -14.41 3.02 4.77
N THR A 167 -13.43 3.30 5.62
CA THR A 167 -12.10 2.68 5.61
C THR A 167 -12.15 1.16 5.71
N PHE A 168 -13.05 0.61 6.54
CA PHE A 168 -13.27 -0.82 6.67
C PHE A 168 -13.92 -1.43 5.42
N LEU A 169 -14.99 -0.81 4.90
CA LEU A 169 -15.73 -1.31 3.72
C LEU A 169 -14.88 -1.37 2.45
N LEU A 170 -13.80 -0.60 2.36
CA LEU A 170 -12.87 -0.70 1.22
C LEU A 170 -12.17 -2.06 1.12
N LYS A 171 -11.98 -2.77 2.24
CA LYS A 171 -11.47 -4.15 2.25
C LYS A 171 -12.54 -5.21 2.39
N HIS A 172 -13.70 -4.84 2.95
CA HIS A 172 -14.81 -5.74 3.22
C HIS A 172 -16.09 -5.22 2.56
N PRO A 173 -16.12 -5.15 1.21
CA PRO A 173 -17.25 -4.54 0.50
C PRO A 173 -18.56 -5.27 0.76
N ASP A 174 -18.51 -6.56 1.08
CA ASP A 174 -19.66 -7.45 1.29
C ASP A 174 -20.07 -7.61 2.76
N ASP A 175 -19.47 -6.87 3.71
CA ASP A 175 -19.85 -6.96 5.12
C ASP A 175 -21.24 -6.32 5.36
N GLU A 176 -22.27 -7.18 5.47
CA GLU A 176 -23.66 -6.73 5.60
C GLU A 176 -23.89 -5.83 6.82
N MET A 177 -23.22 -6.09 7.94
CA MET A 177 -23.41 -5.33 9.16
C MET A 177 -22.88 -3.89 8.97
N MET A 178 -21.68 -3.76 8.41
CA MET A 178 -21.08 -2.46 8.14
C MET A 178 -21.80 -1.70 7.05
N GLN A 179 -22.32 -2.38 6.02
CA GLN A 179 -23.18 -1.76 5.01
C GLN A 179 -24.43 -1.14 5.65
N ARG A 180 -25.09 -1.83 6.59
CA ARG A 180 -26.26 -1.29 7.32
C ARG A 180 -25.87 -0.10 8.19
N ASN A 181 -24.76 -0.17 8.91
CA ASN A 181 -24.25 0.95 9.71
C ASN A 181 -23.95 2.17 8.83
N MET A 182 -23.28 1.96 7.69
CA MET A 182 -22.97 3.01 6.73
C MET A 182 -24.23 3.62 6.11
N ALA A 183 -25.24 2.81 5.77
CA ALA A 183 -26.53 3.29 5.28
C ALA A 183 -27.22 4.17 6.33
N TYR A 184 -27.19 3.77 7.60
CA TYR A 184 -27.69 4.59 8.70
C TYR A 184 -26.89 5.90 8.83
N TYR A 185 -25.56 5.86 8.80
CA TYR A 185 -24.74 7.08 8.87
C TYR A 185 -25.02 8.04 7.73
N LYS A 186 -25.15 7.54 6.49
CA LYS A 186 -25.51 8.36 5.32
C LYS A 186 -26.90 9.00 5.41
N SER A 187 -27.80 8.44 6.22
CA SER A 187 -29.11 9.07 6.48
C SER A 187 -29.03 10.30 7.39
N LEU A 188 -27.91 10.51 8.07
CA LEU A 188 -27.68 11.64 8.97
C LEU A 188 -27.13 12.85 8.19
N PRO A 189 -27.60 14.08 8.49
CA PRO A 189 -27.14 15.28 7.79
C PRO A 189 -25.62 15.47 7.86
N GLY A 190 -25.00 15.78 6.71
CA GLY A 190 -23.56 16.09 6.61
C GLY A 190 -22.63 14.87 6.55
N ALA A 191 -23.15 13.64 6.63
CA ALA A 191 -22.33 12.43 6.63
C ALA A 191 -21.52 12.22 5.35
N GLU A 192 -22.03 12.63 4.18
CA GLU A 192 -21.36 12.45 2.90
C GLU A 192 -20.00 13.17 2.82
N GLU A 193 -19.83 14.29 3.54
CA GLU A 193 -18.57 15.05 3.57
C GLU A 193 -17.44 14.32 4.32
N HIS A 194 -17.78 13.26 5.05
CA HIS A 194 -16.87 12.51 5.91
C HIS A 194 -16.49 11.13 5.35
N LEU A 195 -16.89 10.81 4.11
CA LEU A 195 -16.49 9.60 3.38
C LEU A 195 -15.04 9.70 2.92
N LYS A 196 -14.11 9.51 3.87
CA LYS A 196 -12.68 9.54 3.66
C LYS A 196 -12.07 8.21 4.09
N ASP A 197 -11.16 7.68 3.27
CA ASP A 197 -10.31 6.58 3.70
C ASP A 197 -9.21 7.12 4.63
N LEU A 198 -9.10 6.54 5.82
CA LEU A 198 -8.13 6.91 6.85
C LEU A 198 -6.74 6.30 6.57
N GLU A 199 -6.66 5.36 5.62
CA GLU A 199 -5.43 4.69 5.18
C GLU A 199 -4.90 5.18 3.82
N THR A 200 -5.55 6.19 3.21
CA THR A 200 -5.17 6.72 1.89
C THR A 200 -3.68 7.02 1.79
N LYS A 201 -3.06 6.51 0.73
CA LYS A 201 -1.67 6.77 0.37
C LYS A 201 -1.52 8.06 -0.41
N SER A 202 -0.33 8.66 -0.37
CA SER A 202 -0.06 9.97 -0.96
C SER A 202 -0.23 10.01 -2.49
N TYR A 203 0.07 8.91 -3.20
CA TYR A 203 -0.14 8.84 -4.65
C TYR A 203 -1.61 8.82 -5.05
N GLU A 204 -2.53 8.36 -4.21
CA GLU A 204 -3.94 8.22 -4.57
C GLU A 204 -4.60 9.58 -4.83
N ALA A 205 -4.32 10.57 -3.97
CA ALA A 205 -4.82 11.92 -4.16
C ALA A 205 -4.26 12.57 -5.44
N LEU A 206 -2.99 12.31 -5.76
CA LEU A 206 -2.34 12.77 -7.00
C LEU A 206 -2.97 12.09 -8.22
N PHE A 207 -3.19 10.78 -8.16
CA PHE A 207 -3.85 10.02 -9.21
C PHE A 207 -5.26 10.55 -9.50
N VAL A 208 -6.11 10.69 -8.48
CA VAL A 208 -7.47 11.22 -8.63
C VAL A 208 -7.45 12.64 -9.19
N ARG A 209 -6.54 13.50 -8.73
CA ARG A 209 -6.41 14.86 -9.26
C ARG A 209 -5.97 14.86 -10.72
N SER A 210 -5.04 13.99 -11.09
CA SER A 210 -4.60 13.82 -12.49
C SER A 210 -5.74 13.36 -13.39
N VAL A 211 -6.52 12.36 -12.99
CA VAL A 211 -7.65 11.85 -13.78
C VAL A 211 -8.74 12.93 -13.94
N ARG A 212 -9.02 13.72 -12.89
CA ARG A 212 -9.93 14.87 -13.01
C ARG A 212 -9.41 15.93 -13.98
N ALA A 213 -8.12 16.23 -13.94
CA ALA A 213 -7.50 17.18 -14.86
C ALA A 213 -7.53 16.66 -16.31
N TYR A 214 -7.28 15.36 -16.52
CA TYR A 214 -7.39 14.70 -17.81
C TYR A 214 -8.80 14.84 -18.40
N ASN A 215 -9.83 14.50 -17.62
CA ASN A 215 -11.23 14.59 -18.04
C ASN A 215 -11.69 16.04 -18.27
N GLY A 216 -11.00 17.02 -17.68
CA GLY A 216 -11.23 18.44 -17.89
C GLY A 216 -10.33 19.07 -18.96
N ASP A 217 -9.68 18.27 -19.82
CA ASP A 217 -8.75 18.69 -20.88
C ASP A 217 -7.53 19.51 -20.38
N ASN A 218 -7.27 19.53 -19.08
CA ASN A 218 -6.08 20.13 -18.50
C ASN A 218 -4.93 19.10 -18.49
N TYR A 219 -4.43 18.78 -19.68
CA TYR A 219 -3.40 17.77 -19.87
C TYR A 219 -2.08 18.12 -19.18
N ARG A 220 -1.75 19.41 -19.02
CA ARG A 220 -0.53 19.83 -18.32
C ARG A 220 -0.55 19.45 -16.85
N THR A 221 -1.67 19.72 -16.16
CA THR A 221 -1.84 19.30 -14.76
C THR A 221 -1.97 17.79 -14.65
N SER A 222 -2.66 17.13 -15.60
CA SER A 222 -2.74 15.67 -15.63
C SER A 222 -1.34 15.03 -15.68
N VAL A 223 -0.48 15.46 -16.59
CA VAL A 223 0.92 14.99 -16.68
C VAL A 223 1.65 15.24 -15.38
N SER A 224 1.65 16.48 -14.86
CA SER A 224 2.44 16.80 -13.65
C SER A 224 2.03 15.95 -12.46
N ASP A 225 0.73 15.72 -12.28
CA ASP A 225 0.21 14.94 -11.16
C ASP A 225 0.38 13.45 -11.34
N MET A 226 0.24 12.93 -12.57
CA MET A 226 0.38 11.50 -12.84
C MET A 226 1.85 11.06 -12.73
N GLU A 227 2.81 11.87 -13.19
CA GLU A 227 4.24 11.59 -13.00
C GLU A 227 4.60 11.54 -11.51
N LEU A 228 4.03 12.44 -10.71
CA LEU A 228 4.21 12.42 -9.25
C LEU A 228 3.55 11.20 -8.60
N ALA A 229 2.33 10.85 -9.03
CA ALA A 229 1.60 9.67 -8.55
C ALA A 229 2.38 8.38 -8.85
N LEU A 230 2.85 8.20 -10.09
CA LEU A 230 3.59 7.02 -10.52
C LEU A 230 4.90 6.84 -9.73
N ARG A 231 5.67 7.92 -9.57
CA ARG A 231 6.90 7.90 -8.76
C ARG A 231 6.62 7.54 -7.30
N ASP A 232 5.59 8.14 -6.72
CA ASP A 232 5.24 7.93 -5.31
C ASP A 232 4.64 6.54 -5.07
N PHE A 233 3.88 6.01 -6.03
CA PHE A 233 3.42 4.62 -6.03
C PHE A 233 4.59 3.65 -6.00
N PHE A 234 5.57 3.77 -6.90
CA PHE A 234 6.73 2.85 -6.89
C PHE A 234 7.54 2.92 -5.61
N LYS A 235 7.66 4.11 -5.01
CA LYS A 235 8.29 4.27 -3.71
C LYS A 235 7.52 3.50 -2.61
N ILE A 236 6.21 3.68 -2.54
CA ILE A 236 5.37 3.02 -1.53
C ILE A 236 5.29 1.51 -1.77
N TYR A 237 5.34 1.07 -3.03
CA TYR A 237 5.49 -0.33 -3.39
C TYR A 237 6.79 -0.94 -2.86
N ASP A 238 7.94 -0.26 -3.05
CA ASP A 238 9.22 -0.70 -2.51
C ASP A 238 9.21 -0.74 -0.97
N GLU A 239 8.54 0.21 -0.32
CA GLU A 239 8.31 0.21 1.14
C GLU A 239 7.45 -0.99 1.58
N CYS A 240 6.40 -1.34 0.84
CA CYS A 240 5.58 -2.52 1.09
C CYS A 240 6.41 -3.81 1.02
N LEU A 241 7.17 -3.99 -0.08
CA LEU A 241 8.04 -5.16 -0.26
C LEU A 241 9.06 -5.30 0.87
N ALA A 242 9.64 -4.19 1.30
CA ALA A 242 10.61 -4.16 2.38
C ALA A 242 9.97 -4.46 3.74
N ALA A 243 8.74 -4.02 3.98
CA ALA A 243 8.01 -4.33 5.19
C ALA A 243 7.56 -5.81 5.25
N SER A 244 7.39 -6.49 4.11
CA SER A 244 7.02 -7.91 4.08
C SER A 244 8.08 -8.87 4.65
N GLU A 245 9.33 -8.42 4.82
CA GLU A 245 10.46 -9.17 5.38
C GLU A 245 10.53 -9.08 6.93
N GLY A 246 9.35 -9.08 7.58
CA GLY A 246 9.20 -8.98 9.04
C GLY A 246 9.59 -10.27 9.78
N ALA A 247 9.44 -10.26 11.11
CA ALA A 247 9.71 -11.46 11.92
C ALA A 247 8.70 -12.59 11.61
N ARG A 248 9.17 -13.85 11.69
CA ARG A 248 8.31 -15.05 11.62
C ARG A 248 8.26 -15.75 12.97
N GLU A 249 7.16 -16.45 13.21
CA GLU A 249 7.08 -17.46 14.25
C GLU A 249 7.62 -18.79 13.70
N ILE A 250 8.51 -19.46 14.42
CA ILE A 250 9.03 -20.78 14.02
C ILE A 250 8.17 -21.85 14.68
N LYS A 251 7.41 -22.60 13.88
CA LYS A 251 6.43 -23.58 14.37
C LYS A 251 6.87 -25.03 14.18
N ASP A 252 7.88 -25.26 13.35
CA ASP A 252 8.26 -26.57 12.83
C ASP A 252 9.77 -26.83 12.97
N PHE A 253 10.11 -28.11 12.96
CA PHE A 253 11.49 -28.59 12.92
C PHE A 253 11.75 -29.17 11.53
N LYS A 254 12.47 -28.41 10.69
CA LYS A 254 12.78 -28.75 9.30
C LYS A 254 14.29 -28.71 9.08
N ASP A 255 14.75 -29.47 8.09
CA ASP A 255 16.12 -29.37 7.60
C ASP A 255 16.43 -27.97 7.08
N PHE A 256 17.73 -27.66 6.98
CA PHE A 256 18.23 -26.31 6.73
C PHE A 256 17.62 -25.64 5.48
N TYR A 257 17.70 -26.29 4.31
CA TYR A 257 17.22 -25.72 3.05
C TYR A 257 15.69 -25.60 2.98
N PRO A 258 14.90 -26.64 3.34
CA PRO A 258 13.45 -26.51 3.47
C PRO A 258 13.03 -25.36 4.39
N SER A 259 13.66 -25.20 5.56
CA SER A 259 13.33 -24.13 6.51
C SER A 259 13.59 -22.72 5.95
N ILE A 260 14.61 -22.56 5.10
CA ILE A 260 14.89 -21.30 4.40
C ILE A 260 13.87 -21.07 3.29
N ALA A 261 13.59 -22.10 2.49
CA ALA A 261 12.67 -22.01 1.37
C ALA A 261 11.26 -21.65 1.86
N ASP A 262 10.75 -22.35 2.88
CA ASP A 262 9.43 -22.07 3.47
C ASP A 262 9.32 -20.65 4.01
N HIS A 263 10.36 -20.18 4.71
CA HIS A 263 10.37 -18.79 5.18
C HIS A 263 10.28 -17.79 4.04
N TYR A 264 11.05 -18.05 2.99
CA TYR A 264 11.08 -17.15 1.86
C TYR A 264 9.78 -17.21 1.06
N THR A 265 9.11 -18.37 1.03
CA THR A 265 7.76 -18.53 0.50
C THR A 265 6.74 -17.70 1.26
N GLU A 266 6.73 -17.72 2.60
CA GLU A 266 5.87 -16.84 3.41
C GLU A 266 6.12 -15.35 3.10
N VAL A 267 7.39 -14.97 2.94
CA VAL A 267 7.77 -13.59 2.55
C VAL A 267 7.28 -13.27 1.14
N LEU A 268 7.38 -14.20 0.20
CA LEU A 268 6.91 -14.02 -1.18
C LEU A 268 5.39 -13.89 -1.24
N GLU A 269 4.64 -14.70 -0.49
CA GLU A 269 3.19 -14.60 -0.37
C GLU A 269 2.74 -13.18 0.03
N ARG A 270 3.47 -12.55 0.96
CA ARG A 270 3.22 -11.16 1.35
C ARG A 270 3.73 -10.12 0.35
N LYS A 271 4.76 -10.43 -0.44
CA LYS A 271 5.30 -9.50 -1.45
C LYS A 271 4.39 -9.39 -2.66
N VAL A 272 3.87 -10.53 -3.14
CA VAL A 272 3.02 -10.56 -4.33
C VAL A 272 1.66 -9.91 -4.10
N THR A 273 1.23 -9.75 -2.85
CA THR A 273 -0.02 -9.02 -2.53
C THR A 273 0.15 -7.50 -2.49
N CYS A 274 1.38 -6.97 -2.46
CA CYS A 274 1.62 -5.53 -2.34
C CYS A 274 0.95 -4.69 -3.43
N GLU A 275 0.91 -5.16 -4.68
CA GLU A 275 0.22 -4.43 -5.77
C GLU A 275 -1.28 -4.33 -5.50
N ASN A 276 -1.91 -5.45 -5.15
CA ASN A 276 -3.34 -5.50 -4.86
C ASN A 276 -3.70 -4.63 -3.64
N GLU A 277 -2.88 -4.69 -2.59
CA GLU A 277 -3.03 -3.91 -1.37
C GLU A 277 -2.88 -2.39 -1.57
N LEU A 278 -2.12 -1.99 -2.60
CA LEU A 278 -1.89 -0.59 -2.96
C LEU A 278 -2.78 -0.12 -4.12
N THR A 279 -3.59 -0.99 -4.70
CA THR A 279 -4.49 -0.59 -5.79
C THR A 279 -5.65 0.24 -5.20
N PRO A 280 -5.84 1.49 -5.64
CA PRO A 280 -6.86 2.36 -5.07
C PRO A 280 -8.28 1.92 -5.48
N VAL A 281 -9.23 2.25 -4.61
CA VAL A 281 -10.66 2.16 -4.88
C VAL A 281 -11.20 3.57 -5.14
N VAL A 282 -11.62 3.85 -6.37
CA VAL A 282 -12.11 5.17 -6.78
C VAL A 282 -13.61 5.06 -7.09
N GLY A 283 -14.42 5.84 -6.38
CA GLY A 283 -15.88 5.83 -6.59
C GLY A 283 -16.55 4.48 -6.30
N GLY A 284 -15.92 3.63 -5.48
CA GLY A 284 -16.41 2.29 -5.14
C GLY A 284 -15.89 1.17 -6.04
N PHE A 285 -15.03 1.47 -7.02
CA PHE A 285 -14.47 0.48 -7.94
C PHE A 285 -12.95 0.41 -7.81
N VAL A 286 -12.41 -0.81 -7.76
CA VAL A 286 -10.97 -1.07 -7.82
C VAL A 286 -10.45 -0.62 -9.18
N VAL A 287 -9.34 0.13 -9.21
CA VAL A 287 -8.74 0.55 -10.48
C VAL A 287 -7.93 -0.61 -11.07
N GLU A 288 -8.52 -1.31 -12.03
CA GLU A 288 -7.88 -2.44 -12.71
C GLU A 288 -6.58 -2.01 -13.42
N LYS A 289 -5.60 -2.94 -13.42
CA LYS A 289 -4.28 -2.76 -14.05
C LYS A 289 -3.65 -1.41 -13.69
N PHE A 290 -3.60 -1.08 -12.40
CA PHE A 290 -3.36 0.29 -11.92
C PHE A 290 -2.12 0.97 -12.53
N VAL A 291 -0.99 0.26 -12.59
CA VAL A 291 0.26 0.78 -13.20
C VAL A 291 0.10 1.02 -14.70
N ALA A 292 -0.52 0.10 -15.43
CA ALA A 292 -0.83 0.27 -16.84
C ALA A 292 -1.74 1.50 -17.05
N THR A 293 -2.78 1.63 -16.24
CA THR A 293 -3.71 2.76 -16.26
C THR A 293 -2.99 4.10 -16.10
N MET A 294 -2.00 4.22 -15.20
CA MET A 294 -1.18 5.44 -15.08
C MET A 294 -0.41 5.77 -16.36
N TYR A 295 0.19 4.75 -17.00
CA TYR A 295 0.89 4.93 -18.28
C TYR A 295 -0.04 5.29 -19.43
N HIS A 296 -1.27 4.78 -19.46
CA HIS A 296 -2.28 5.17 -20.44
C HIS A 296 -2.61 6.67 -20.32
N TYR A 297 -2.90 7.15 -19.12
CA TYR A 297 -3.17 8.58 -18.90
C TYR A 297 -1.98 9.46 -19.29
N LEU A 298 -0.75 9.08 -18.92
CA LEU A 298 0.46 9.80 -19.31
C LEU A 298 0.63 9.84 -20.83
N GLN A 299 0.53 8.67 -21.49
CA GLN A 299 0.69 8.54 -22.93
C GLN A 299 -0.24 9.48 -23.68
N PHE A 300 -1.54 9.47 -23.36
CA PHE A 300 -2.51 10.31 -24.05
C PHE A 300 -2.33 11.79 -23.71
N ALA A 301 -2.06 12.13 -22.45
CA ALA A 301 -1.85 13.52 -22.05
C ALA A 301 -0.61 14.13 -22.71
N TYR A 302 0.51 13.40 -22.78
CA TYR A 302 1.69 13.83 -23.53
C TYR A 302 1.40 13.98 -25.02
N TYR A 303 0.65 13.06 -25.63
CA TYR A 303 0.22 13.18 -27.02
C TYR A 303 -0.58 14.47 -27.26
N LYS A 304 -1.54 14.79 -26.38
CA LYS A 304 -2.34 16.03 -26.46
C LYS A 304 -1.51 17.30 -26.31
N LEU A 305 -0.38 17.21 -25.61
CA LEU A 305 0.60 18.30 -25.48
C LEU A 305 1.65 18.30 -26.61
N ASN A 306 1.52 17.42 -27.61
CA ASN A 306 2.47 17.24 -28.71
C ASN A 306 3.89 16.86 -28.23
N ASP A 307 3.99 16.18 -27.09
CA ASP A 307 5.24 15.67 -26.52
C ASP A 307 5.38 14.16 -26.78
N LEU A 308 5.65 13.82 -28.04
CA LEU A 308 5.71 12.44 -28.48
C LEU A 308 6.93 11.69 -27.91
N LYS A 309 7.99 12.42 -27.54
CA LYS A 309 9.19 11.89 -26.90
C LYS A 309 8.88 11.28 -25.53
N ASN A 310 7.89 11.81 -24.82
CA ASN A 310 7.40 11.22 -23.57
C ASN A 310 6.20 10.29 -23.78
N ALA A 311 5.37 10.51 -24.80
CA ALA A 311 4.24 9.65 -25.09
C ALA A 311 4.66 8.23 -25.55
N ALA A 312 5.68 8.11 -26.40
CA ALA A 312 6.12 6.84 -26.96
C ALA A 312 6.68 5.87 -25.89
N PRO A 313 7.54 6.30 -24.95
CA PRO A 313 7.96 5.43 -23.85
C PRO A 313 6.82 5.03 -22.91
N CYS A 314 5.80 5.89 -22.73
CA CYS A 314 4.62 5.54 -21.93
C CYS A 314 3.79 4.43 -22.57
N VAL A 315 3.54 4.48 -23.89
CA VAL A 315 2.84 3.38 -24.56
C VAL A 315 3.67 2.09 -24.51
N ALA A 316 4.99 2.17 -24.69
CA ALA A 316 5.86 1.00 -24.56
C ALA A 316 5.82 0.41 -23.14
N SER A 317 5.77 1.27 -22.11
CA SER A 317 5.63 0.85 -20.70
C SER A 317 4.29 0.20 -20.42
N TYR A 318 3.20 0.73 -20.98
CA TYR A 318 1.88 0.11 -20.90
C TYR A 318 1.89 -1.33 -21.41
N MET A 319 2.50 -1.55 -22.59
CA MET A 319 2.54 -2.85 -23.25
C MET A 319 3.27 -3.94 -22.45
N LEU A 320 4.06 -3.58 -21.43
CA LEU A 320 4.61 -4.58 -20.50
C LEU A 320 3.52 -5.22 -19.64
N PHE A 321 2.52 -4.44 -19.23
CA PHE A 321 1.51 -4.85 -18.26
C PHE A 321 0.24 -5.38 -18.91
N ASP A 322 -0.07 -4.91 -20.12
CA ASP A 322 -1.25 -5.35 -20.87
C ASP A 322 -0.93 -5.50 -22.35
N PRO A 323 -0.14 -6.53 -22.72
CA PRO A 323 0.32 -6.72 -24.09
C PRO A 323 -0.80 -7.08 -25.06
N ASP A 324 -1.98 -7.46 -24.56
CA ASP A 324 -3.12 -7.89 -25.39
C ASP A 324 -4.05 -6.74 -25.80
N ASP A 325 -3.88 -5.54 -25.23
CA ASP A 325 -4.70 -4.37 -25.54
C ASP A 325 -4.53 -3.88 -27.00
N GLU A 326 -5.57 -4.08 -27.81
CA GLU A 326 -5.59 -3.70 -29.22
C GLU A 326 -5.55 -2.18 -29.45
N VAL A 327 -6.10 -1.37 -28.55
CA VAL A 327 -6.02 0.09 -28.67
C VAL A 327 -4.59 0.54 -28.50
N MET A 328 -3.87 -0.02 -27.54
CA MET A 328 -2.47 0.34 -27.29
C MET A 328 -1.52 -0.21 -28.35
N LYS A 329 -1.76 -1.41 -28.89
CA LYS A 329 -1.05 -1.91 -30.07
C LYS A 329 -1.16 -0.94 -31.25
N ASN A 330 -2.38 -0.45 -31.52
CA ASN A 330 -2.63 0.53 -32.57
C ASN A 330 -1.91 1.86 -32.30
N ASN A 331 -1.87 2.33 -31.05
CA ASN A 331 -1.13 3.54 -30.67
C ASN A 331 0.38 3.39 -30.91
N VAL A 332 0.98 2.24 -30.56
CA VAL A 332 2.40 1.94 -30.87
C VAL A 332 2.63 1.97 -32.38
N ALA A 333 1.79 1.30 -33.16
CA ALA A 333 1.90 1.26 -34.62
C ALA A 333 1.78 2.67 -35.23
N TYR A 334 0.85 3.48 -34.72
CA TYR A 334 0.65 4.87 -35.14
C TYR A 334 1.88 5.73 -34.89
N TYR A 335 2.48 5.64 -33.71
CA TYR A 335 3.72 6.36 -33.38
C TYR A 335 4.90 5.91 -34.22
N LYS A 336 5.05 4.60 -34.46
CA LYS A 336 6.11 4.05 -35.33
C LYS A 336 5.95 4.51 -36.77
N PHE A 337 4.72 4.53 -37.30
CA PHE A 337 4.42 4.95 -38.67
C PHE A 337 4.80 6.42 -38.91
N HIS A 338 4.64 7.28 -37.91
CA HIS A 338 4.94 8.70 -38.00
C HIS A 338 6.27 9.10 -37.33
N LYS A 339 7.18 8.14 -37.08
CA LYS A 339 8.42 8.38 -36.35
C LYS A 339 9.26 9.52 -36.93
N ASP A 340 9.40 9.57 -38.25
CA ASP A 340 10.20 10.59 -38.94
C ASP A 340 9.59 11.98 -38.78
N LYS A 341 8.25 12.07 -38.83
CA LYS A 341 7.50 13.33 -38.65
C LYS A 341 7.70 13.92 -37.25
N TRP A 342 7.83 13.07 -36.24
CA TRP A 342 7.98 13.49 -34.84
C TRP A 342 9.40 13.37 -34.31
N SER A 343 10.38 13.12 -35.19
CA SER A 343 11.78 12.94 -34.82
C SER A 343 11.99 11.88 -33.72
N LEU A 344 11.19 10.82 -33.76
CA LEU A 344 11.30 9.67 -32.87
C LEU A 344 12.38 8.71 -33.38
N THR A 345 13.13 8.13 -32.46
CA THR A 345 14.12 7.07 -32.70
C THR A 345 13.61 5.74 -32.17
N GLU A 346 14.28 4.63 -32.49
CA GLU A 346 13.92 3.32 -31.94
C GLU A 346 14.01 3.29 -30.40
N ASP A 347 14.92 4.07 -29.81
CA ASP A 347 15.08 4.19 -28.36
C ASP A 347 13.84 4.80 -27.67
N ASP A 348 13.07 5.65 -28.36
CA ASP A 348 11.83 6.23 -27.81
C ASP A 348 10.72 5.19 -27.67
N PHE A 349 10.86 4.00 -28.27
CA PHE A 349 9.92 2.88 -28.14
C PHE A 349 10.36 1.85 -27.10
N LEU A 350 11.37 2.17 -26.29
CA LEU A 350 11.73 1.38 -25.13
C LEU A 350 10.83 1.76 -23.94
N PRO A 351 10.36 0.77 -23.15
CA PRO A 351 9.68 1.06 -21.90
C PRO A 351 10.58 1.85 -20.94
N ARG A 352 9.97 2.65 -20.07
CA ARG A 352 10.70 3.41 -19.05
C ARG A 352 11.38 2.47 -18.06
N ALA A 353 12.55 2.87 -17.57
CA ALA A 353 13.38 2.01 -16.71
C ALA A 353 12.66 1.57 -15.44
N GLU A 354 11.87 2.44 -14.82
CA GLU A 354 11.06 2.13 -13.65
C GLU A 354 9.96 1.11 -13.94
N ALA A 355 9.35 1.15 -15.14
CA ALA A 355 8.37 0.15 -15.59
C ALA A 355 9.02 -1.22 -15.76
N VAL A 356 10.19 -1.27 -16.44
CA VAL A 356 10.94 -2.51 -16.65
C VAL A 356 11.36 -3.13 -15.33
N ARG A 357 11.91 -2.32 -14.41
CA ARG A 357 12.30 -2.79 -13.07
C ARG A 357 11.11 -3.40 -12.35
N TYR A 358 9.99 -2.68 -12.31
CA TYR A 358 8.78 -3.12 -11.65
C TYR A 358 8.24 -4.42 -12.23
N TYR A 359 8.05 -4.47 -13.56
CA TYR A 359 7.56 -5.65 -14.27
C TYR A 359 8.45 -6.88 -14.06
N ASN A 360 9.77 -6.72 -14.16
CA ASN A 360 10.69 -7.84 -13.96
C ASN A 360 10.64 -8.34 -12.52
N GLN A 361 10.60 -7.44 -11.54
CA GLN A 361 10.57 -7.80 -10.14
C GLN A 361 9.27 -8.52 -9.75
N THR A 362 8.12 -8.01 -10.16
CA THR A 362 6.81 -8.62 -9.86
C THR A 362 6.68 -9.98 -10.55
N THR A 363 7.07 -10.07 -11.82
CA THR A 363 7.06 -11.33 -12.58
C THR A 363 7.95 -12.39 -11.93
N MET A 364 9.19 -12.05 -11.57
CA MET A 364 10.12 -12.99 -10.95
C MET A 364 9.66 -13.43 -9.55
N GLN A 365 9.05 -12.52 -8.77
CA GLN A 365 8.48 -12.86 -7.46
C GLN A 365 7.31 -13.86 -7.59
N LEU A 366 6.40 -13.62 -8.55
CA LEU A 366 5.29 -14.53 -8.82
C LEU A 366 5.77 -15.90 -9.29
N GLN A 367 6.67 -15.95 -10.27
CA GLN A 367 7.23 -17.21 -10.77
C GLN A 367 7.89 -18.04 -9.66
N MET A 368 8.61 -17.38 -8.76
CA MET A 368 9.28 -18.06 -7.64
C MET A 368 8.29 -18.54 -6.57
N LEU A 369 7.21 -17.80 -6.33
CA LEU A 369 6.12 -18.25 -5.47
C LEU A 369 5.38 -19.45 -6.07
N GLU A 370 5.08 -19.41 -7.37
CA GLU A 370 4.46 -20.53 -8.09
C GLU A 370 5.34 -21.78 -8.05
N PHE A 371 6.65 -21.62 -8.24
CA PHE A 371 7.61 -22.71 -8.08
C PHE A 371 7.50 -23.33 -6.69
N SER A 372 7.51 -22.51 -5.62
CA SER A 372 7.38 -23.03 -4.26
C SER A 372 6.06 -23.75 -4.04
N LYS A 373 4.93 -23.18 -4.50
CA LYS A 373 3.61 -23.80 -4.33
C LYS A 373 3.51 -25.15 -5.04
N LYS A 374 4.20 -25.29 -6.17
CA LYS A 374 4.19 -26.52 -6.97
C LYS A 374 5.13 -27.60 -6.43
N HIS A 375 6.26 -27.22 -5.85
CA HIS A 375 7.35 -28.16 -5.58
C HIS A 375 7.71 -28.33 -4.10
N LEU A 376 7.26 -27.41 -3.24
CA LEU A 376 7.62 -27.36 -1.82
C LEU A 376 6.39 -27.38 -0.89
N ALA A 377 5.17 -27.38 -1.44
CA ALA A 377 3.98 -27.60 -0.64
C ALA A 377 4.09 -28.96 0.06
N SER A 378 3.79 -29.01 1.35
CA SER A 378 3.78 -30.26 2.10
C SER A 378 2.77 -31.22 1.45
N ASP A 379 3.22 -32.41 1.07
CA ASP A 379 2.39 -33.51 0.59
C ASP A 379 1.38 -33.90 1.68
N GLU A 380 0.24 -33.22 1.75
CA GLU A 380 -0.91 -33.69 2.55
C GLU A 380 -1.62 -34.88 1.87
N GLU A 381 -1.23 -35.24 0.65
CA GLU A 381 -1.57 -36.53 0.03
C GLU A 381 -0.29 -37.26 -0.36
N GLY A 382 -0.02 -38.37 0.34
CA GLY A 382 1.19 -39.17 0.17
C GLY A 382 1.30 -39.80 -1.22
N GLU A 383 1.96 -39.11 -2.14
CA GLU A 383 2.65 -39.79 -3.23
C GLU A 383 3.98 -40.33 -2.69
N VAL A 384 4.00 -41.63 -2.40
CA VAL A 384 5.23 -42.37 -2.15
C VAL A 384 6.07 -42.28 -3.42
N MET A 385 7.09 -41.41 -3.40
CA MET A 385 8.06 -41.34 -4.48
C MET A 385 8.96 -42.58 -4.41
N GLU A 386 8.62 -43.64 -5.16
CA GLU A 386 9.51 -44.77 -5.44
C GLU A 386 10.70 -44.27 -6.27
N PHE A 387 11.71 -43.69 -5.64
CA PHE A 387 12.88 -43.21 -6.37
C PHE A 387 14.20 -43.36 -5.61
N ILE A 388 14.39 -44.47 -4.89
CA ILE A 388 15.73 -44.86 -4.40
C ILE A 388 15.87 -46.39 -4.37
N ASP A 389 15.71 -47.06 -5.51
CA ASP A 389 16.23 -48.44 -5.67
C ASP A 389 17.11 -48.61 -6.92
N GLU A 390 17.20 -47.62 -7.82
CA GLU A 390 17.97 -47.74 -9.08
C GLU A 390 19.43 -47.22 -9.00
N PHE A 391 19.91 -46.78 -7.83
CA PHE A 391 21.28 -46.27 -7.65
C PHE A 391 22.11 -47.04 -6.60
N LEU A 392 21.65 -48.22 -6.18
CA LEU A 392 22.37 -49.08 -5.23
C LEU A 392 22.67 -50.49 -5.79
N ASP A 393 23.08 -50.56 -7.06
CA ASP A 393 23.78 -51.74 -7.60
C ASP A 393 25.20 -51.40 -8.07
#